data_AF-A0A7W3PE24-F1
#
_entry.id   AF-A0A7W3PE24-F1
#
_cell.length_a   1.000
_cell.length_b   1.000
_cell.length_c   1.000
_cell.angle_alpha   90.00
_cell.angle_beta   90.00
_cell.angle_gamma   90.00
#
_symmetry.space_group_name_H-M   'P 1'
#
loop_
_entity.id
_entity.type
_entity.pdbx_description
1 polymer ?
#
loop_
_entity_poly.entity_id
_entity_poly.type
_entity_poly.pdbx_seq_one_letter_code
_entity_poly.pdbx_strand_id
1 'polypeptide(L)'
;MTETPADRTTEPAEQPAAQSAGYSSGLPTATAVVPESDLAPRRAAREKSRVAPDYARAWLLLSAMRTELFDKAQLSRADQVILDCEDAIDDSLKDEARENVIRWIKSGGSAWVRINDRTAPSWADDVAYLRGLEGLNGVMLAKTESADDVIDTAQRLGGDVPVIPLVESALGIEEAVHIAKARGAFRLAFGSGDYRRDTGAANEPMAMAYPRTRLVVASRIGGLPGPVDGPTVGSSHALLREQSTDAVNLGMTGKLCLDFEQSSVINESFAPTSSDVAWAVDFFAEFEAAGSVIRDGSDKPRLARAQVIRSRAELFGIDPS
;
A
#
# COMPACT_ATOMS: atom_id res chain seq x y z
N MET A 1 68.80 -18.63 -13.65
CA MET A 1 67.40 -18.47 -14.10
C MET A 1 66.55 -18.32 -12.86
N THR A 2 66.36 -17.08 -12.42
CA THR A 2 65.51 -16.70 -11.28
C THR A 2 64.95 -15.34 -11.64
N GLU A 3 63.74 -15.34 -12.21
CA GLU A 3 62.98 -14.14 -12.53
C GLU A 3 62.29 -13.63 -11.27
N THR A 4 62.49 -12.35 -10.97
CA THR A 4 61.76 -11.57 -9.98
C THR A 4 60.45 -11.09 -10.61
N PRO A 5 59.27 -11.25 -9.99
CA PRO A 5 58.04 -10.66 -10.52
C PRO A 5 57.95 -9.16 -10.17
N ALA A 6 57.49 -8.39 -11.15
CA ALA A 6 57.33 -6.95 -11.09
C ALA A 6 56.24 -6.50 -10.10
N ASP A 7 56.60 -5.44 -9.38
CA ASP A 7 55.76 -4.60 -8.54
C ASP A 7 54.64 -3.95 -9.39
N ARG A 8 53.37 -4.31 -9.11
CA ARG A 8 52.20 -3.62 -9.66
C ARG A 8 51.66 -2.69 -8.59
N THR A 9 52.09 -1.43 -8.70
CA THR A 9 51.42 -0.27 -8.11
C THR A 9 49.94 -0.29 -8.49
N THR A 10 49.07 -0.44 -7.50
CA THR A 10 47.63 -0.27 -7.62
C THR A 10 47.30 1.19 -7.36
N GLU A 11 46.85 1.91 -8.37
CA GLU A 11 46.23 3.23 -8.22
C GLU A 11 44.90 3.09 -7.47
N PRO A 12 44.56 4.03 -6.56
CA PRO A 12 43.26 4.00 -5.88
C PRO A 12 42.14 4.34 -6.86
N ALA A 13 41.11 3.49 -6.89
CA ALA A 13 39.90 3.71 -7.66
C ALA A 13 39.18 4.99 -7.21
N GLU A 14 38.97 5.93 -8.16
CA GLU A 14 38.10 7.09 -7.98
C GLU A 14 36.67 6.63 -7.62
N GLN A 15 36.16 7.13 -6.50
CA GLN A 15 34.75 7.03 -6.13
C GLN A 15 33.93 7.94 -7.06
N PRO A 16 32.88 7.43 -7.73
CA PRO A 16 32.00 8.31 -8.48
C PRO A 16 31.16 9.16 -7.52
N ALA A 17 31.26 10.48 -7.69
CA ALA A 17 30.53 11.48 -6.94
C ALA A 17 29.01 11.23 -6.98
N ALA A 18 28.36 11.40 -5.82
CA ALA A 18 26.92 11.39 -5.68
C ALA A 18 26.29 12.49 -6.57
N GLN A 19 25.70 12.08 -7.69
CA GLN A 19 24.89 12.97 -8.51
C GLN A 19 23.55 13.21 -7.81
N SER A 20 23.42 14.37 -7.19
CA SER A 20 22.14 14.92 -6.74
C SER A 20 21.24 15.09 -7.97
N ALA A 21 20.16 14.30 -8.04
CA ALA A 21 19.13 14.45 -9.04
C ALA A 21 18.37 15.76 -8.77
N GLY A 22 18.70 16.80 -9.53
CA GLY A 22 17.97 18.07 -9.52
C GLY A 22 16.52 17.83 -9.96
N TYR A 23 15.58 18.04 -9.05
CA TYR A 23 14.16 18.12 -9.35
C TYR A 23 13.91 19.34 -10.25
N SER A 24 13.62 19.11 -11.52
CA SER A 24 13.14 20.14 -12.45
C SER A 24 11.71 20.53 -12.05
N SER A 25 11.56 21.75 -11.54
CA SER A 25 10.29 22.35 -11.13
C SER A 25 9.45 22.76 -12.36
N GLY A 26 8.75 21.81 -12.95
CA GLY A 26 7.60 22.08 -13.81
C GLY A 26 6.37 22.34 -12.92
N LEU A 27 6.04 23.60 -12.65
CA LEU A 27 4.82 23.97 -11.93
C LEU A 27 3.59 23.56 -12.74
N PRO A 28 2.66 22.74 -12.21
CA PRO A 28 1.37 22.56 -12.82
C PRO A 28 0.50 23.80 -12.59
N THR A 29 -0.29 24.09 -13.62
CA THR A 29 -1.28 25.15 -13.74
C THR A 29 -2.16 25.28 -12.49
N ALA A 30 -2.46 26.52 -12.09
CA ALA A 30 -3.21 26.89 -10.91
C ALA A 30 -4.42 25.96 -10.65
N THR A 31 -4.32 25.15 -9.59
CA THR A 31 -5.40 24.29 -9.15
C THR A 31 -6.44 25.16 -8.44
N ALA A 32 -7.70 25.10 -8.87
CA ALA A 32 -8.78 25.84 -8.22
C ALA A 32 -8.84 25.45 -6.73
N VAL A 33 -8.57 26.42 -5.86
CA VAL A 33 -8.74 26.28 -4.41
C VAL A 33 -10.23 26.05 -4.17
N VAL A 34 -10.57 24.92 -3.55
CA VAL A 34 -11.95 24.59 -3.20
C VAL A 34 -12.38 25.51 -2.05
N PRO A 35 -13.49 26.26 -2.16
CA PRO A 35 -13.99 27.06 -1.04
C PRO A 35 -14.27 26.17 0.17
N GLU A 36 -13.79 26.60 1.34
CA GLU A 36 -13.87 25.86 2.60
C GLU A 36 -15.33 25.52 2.99
N SER A 37 -16.28 26.35 2.58
CA SER A 37 -17.73 26.17 2.82
C SER A 37 -18.35 24.94 2.16
N ASP A 38 -17.68 24.32 1.17
CA ASP A 38 -18.20 23.19 0.40
C ASP A 38 -17.49 21.86 0.71
N LEU A 39 -16.51 21.84 1.62
CA LEU A 39 -15.67 20.65 1.84
C LEU A 39 -16.42 19.51 2.56
N ALA A 40 -17.15 19.81 3.63
CA ALA A 40 -17.88 18.80 4.40
C ALA A 40 -18.86 17.96 3.56
N PRO A 41 -19.78 18.54 2.75
CA PRO A 41 -20.69 17.74 1.92
C PRO A 41 -19.94 16.93 0.85
N ARG A 42 -18.83 17.44 0.31
CA ARG A 42 -18.01 16.74 -0.68
C ARG A 42 -17.27 15.55 -0.10
N ARG A 43 -16.66 15.71 1.09
CA ARG A 43 -16.03 14.60 1.83
C ARG A 43 -17.08 13.53 2.13
N ALA A 44 -18.23 13.91 2.68
CA ALA A 44 -19.33 12.98 2.97
C ALA A 44 -19.84 12.23 1.73
N ALA A 45 -19.95 12.91 0.58
CA ALA A 45 -20.32 12.26 -0.68
C ALA A 45 -19.25 11.26 -1.16
N ARG A 46 -17.96 11.62 -1.04
CA ARG A 46 -16.84 10.75 -1.41
C ARG A 46 -16.75 9.50 -0.54
N GLU A 47 -16.98 9.63 0.77
CA GLU A 47 -16.92 8.49 1.70
C GLU A 47 -18.02 7.45 1.42
N LYS A 48 -19.21 7.88 0.96
CA LYS A 48 -20.30 6.95 0.57
C LYS A 48 -19.91 6.02 -0.58
N SER A 49 -18.99 6.45 -1.45
CA SER A 49 -18.50 5.67 -2.59
C SER A 49 -17.06 5.20 -2.41
N ARG A 50 -16.49 5.29 -1.20
CA ARG A 50 -15.12 4.83 -0.94
C ARG A 50 -15.11 3.32 -0.79
N VAL A 51 -14.22 2.67 -1.54
CA VAL A 51 -13.96 1.24 -1.39
C VAL A 51 -13.38 1.01 0.00
N ALA A 52 -13.98 0.08 0.76
CA ALA A 52 -13.55 -0.24 2.11
C ALA A 52 -12.08 -0.71 2.12
N PRO A 53 -11.31 -0.45 3.20
CA PRO A 53 -9.88 -0.75 3.26
C PRO A 53 -9.54 -2.23 3.04
N ASP A 54 -10.44 -3.16 3.36
CA ASP A 54 -10.31 -4.60 3.13
C ASP A 54 -10.18 -4.95 1.64
N TYR A 55 -10.77 -4.14 0.77
CA TYR A 55 -10.83 -4.36 -0.67
C TYR A 55 -10.09 -3.28 -1.46
N ALA A 56 -9.50 -2.30 -0.77
CA ALA A 56 -8.85 -1.16 -1.39
C ALA A 56 -7.68 -1.59 -2.29
N ARG A 57 -7.68 -1.08 -3.52
CA ARG A 57 -6.69 -1.36 -4.55
C ARG A 57 -5.58 -0.32 -4.52
N ALA A 58 -5.90 0.96 -4.69
CA ALA A 58 -4.94 2.05 -4.64
C ALA A 58 -4.88 2.72 -3.26
N TRP A 59 -3.67 2.80 -2.71
CA TRP A 59 -3.37 3.45 -1.43
C TRP A 59 -2.43 4.63 -1.66
N LEU A 60 -2.97 5.85 -1.63
CA LEU A 60 -2.18 7.07 -1.88
C LEU A 60 -1.38 7.44 -0.64
N LEU A 61 -0.06 7.33 -0.72
CA LEU A 61 0.87 7.77 0.31
C LEU A 61 1.30 9.22 0.04
N LEU A 62 1.05 10.10 1.00
CA LEU A 62 1.28 11.54 0.88
C LEU A 62 1.98 12.07 2.12
N SER A 63 3.09 12.80 1.94
CA SER A 63 3.80 13.46 3.06
C SER A 63 2.88 14.33 3.91
N ALA A 64 2.98 14.18 5.23
CA ALA A 64 2.23 14.98 6.20
C ALA A 64 2.63 16.47 6.23
N MET A 65 3.67 16.88 5.49
CA MET A 65 4.02 18.30 5.31
C MET A 65 3.24 18.98 4.19
N ARG A 66 2.62 18.19 3.29
CA ARG A 66 1.92 18.69 2.10
C ARG A 66 0.45 18.96 2.39
N THR A 67 0.19 19.79 3.40
CA THR A 67 -1.16 20.08 3.92
C THR A 67 -2.12 20.59 2.85
N GLU A 68 -1.62 21.32 1.86
CA GLU A 68 -2.41 21.85 0.74
C GLU A 68 -2.99 20.74 -0.18
N LEU A 69 -2.48 19.51 -0.05
CA LEU A 69 -2.91 18.35 -0.83
C LEU A 69 -3.87 17.41 -0.09
N PHE A 70 -4.09 17.58 1.22
CA PHE A 70 -4.87 16.61 2.02
C PHE A 70 -6.33 16.49 1.55
N ASP A 71 -7.00 17.61 1.30
CA ASP A 71 -8.38 17.58 0.79
C ASP A 71 -8.46 17.02 -0.63
N LYS A 72 -7.47 17.36 -1.46
CA LYS A 72 -7.35 16.78 -2.80
C LYS A 72 -7.15 15.26 -2.71
N ALA A 73 -6.36 14.77 -1.75
CA ALA A 73 -6.11 13.36 -1.50
C ALA A 73 -7.38 12.63 -1.09
N GLN A 74 -8.10 13.14 -0.08
CA GLN A 74 -9.35 12.52 0.36
C GLN A 74 -10.39 12.51 -0.77
N LEU A 75 -10.50 13.56 -1.57
CA LEU A 75 -11.44 13.65 -2.69
C LEU A 75 -10.95 12.94 -3.97
N SER A 76 -9.77 12.31 -3.94
CA SER A 76 -9.19 11.64 -5.11
C SER A 76 -9.85 10.30 -5.42
N ARG A 77 -9.40 9.69 -6.52
CA ARG A 77 -9.76 8.33 -6.93
C ARG A 77 -9.04 7.23 -6.14
N ALA A 78 -8.09 7.57 -5.28
CA ALA A 78 -7.49 6.59 -4.38
C ALA A 78 -8.59 5.93 -3.53
N ASP A 79 -8.52 4.61 -3.39
CA ASP A 79 -9.44 3.88 -2.53
C ASP A 79 -9.17 4.29 -1.07
N GLN A 80 -7.90 4.40 -0.69
CA GLN A 80 -7.46 4.85 0.63
C GLN A 80 -6.33 5.89 0.54
N VAL A 81 -6.22 6.73 1.57
CA VAL A 81 -5.17 7.75 1.71
C VAL A 81 -4.40 7.49 2.99
N ILE A 82 -3.07 7.56 2.90
CA ILE A 82 -2.13 7.44 4.01
C ILE A 82 -1.36 8.76 4.09
N LEU A 83 -1.46 9.45 5.22
CA LEU A 83 -0.63 10.62 5.53
C LEU A 83 0.66 10.15 6.19
N ASP A 84 1.80 10.54 5.64
CA ASP A 84 3.10 9.99 6.00
C ASP A 84 3.84 10.87 7.00
N CYS A 85 4.04 10.35 8.22
CA CYS A 85 4.83 10.96 9.29
C CYS A 85 6.24 10.33 9.41
N GLU A 86 6.62 9.45 8.48
CA GLU A 86 7.82 8.62 8.54
C GLU A 86 8.89 9.06 7.50
N ASP A 87 9.23 8.30 6.46
CA ASP A 87 10.41 8.55 5.60
C ASP A 87 10.43 9.94 4.95
N ALA A 88 9.24 10.49 4.66
CA ALA A 88 9.13 11.79 3.98
C ALA A 88 9.35 12.98 4.92
N ILE A 89 9.73 12.75 6.17
CA ILE A 89 9.79 13.76 7.22
C ILE A 89 11.16 13.73 7.89
N ASP A 90 11.87 14.85 7.82
CA ASP A 90 13.08 15.08 8.62
C ASP A 90 12.76 15.00 10.11
N ASP A 91 13.68 14.47 10.93
CA ASP A 91 13.47 14.31 12.37
C ASP A 91 13.06 15.61 13.06
N SER A 92 13.59 16.75 12.62
CA SER A 92 13.24 18.07 13.17
C SER A 92 11.82 18.54 12.85
N LEU A 93 11.14 17.91 11.89
CA LEU A 93 9.80 18.26 11.41
C LEU A 93 8.73 17.24 11.84
N LYS A 94 9.08 16.19 12.58
CA LYS A 94 8.14 15.13 13.00
C LYS A 94 6.97 15.68 13.81
N ASP A 95 7.22 16.63 14.72
CA ASP A 95 6.17 17.27 15.50
C ASP A 95 5.21 18.08 14.63
N GLU A 96 5.75 18.88 13.71
CA GLU A 96 4.94 19.67 12.77
C GLU A 96 4.08 18.75 11.89
N ALA A 97 4.64 17.65 11.40
CA ALA A 97 3.93 16.65 10.61
C ALA A 97 2.72 16.06 11.38
N ARG A 98 2.90 15.67 12.65
CA ARG A 98 1.80 15.19 13.51
C ARG A 98 0.74 16.25 13.72
N GLU A 99 1.14 17.48 14.02
CA GLU A 99 0.21 18.60 14.24
C GLU A 99 -0.63 18.90 13.00
N ASN A 100 -0.02 18.84 11.82
CA ASN A 100 -0.70 19.02 10.54
C ASN A 100 -1.77 17.95 10.30
N VAL A 101 -1.44 16.67 10.56
CA VAL A 101 -2.39 15.55 10.47
C VAL A 101 -3.56 15.74 11.44
N ILE A 102 -3.28 16.04 12.72
CA ILE A 102 -4.32 16.24 13.74
C ILE A 102 -5.23 17.41 13.37
N ARG A 103 -4.65 18.55 12.96
CA ARG A 103 -5.42 19.75 12.62
C ARG A 103 -6.39 19.46 11.49
N TRP A 104 -5.95 18.74 10.46
CA TRP A 104 -6.79 18.38 9.32
C TRP A 104 -7.85 17.32 9.65
N ILE A 105 -7.51 16.29 10.42
CA ILE A 105 -8.51 15.30 10.86
C ILE A 105 -9.59 15.98 11.74
N LYS A 106 -9.18 16.85 12.68
CA LYS A 106 -10.12 17.64 13.50
C LYS A 106 -11.00 18.61 12.69
N SER A 107 -10.61 18.98 11.48
CA SER A 107 -11.45 19.76 10.56
C SER A 107 -12.42 18.88 9.76
N GLY A 108 -12.53 17.59 10.09
CA GLY A 108 -13.40 16.60 9.45
C GLY A 108 -12.75 15.82 8.32
N GLY A 109 -11.41 15.83 8.23
CA GLY A 109 -10.66 14.95 7.35
C GLY A 109 -10.66 13.50 7.87
N SER A 110 -10.41 12.55 6.99
CA SER A 110 -10.26 11.13 7.36
C SER A 110 -9.16 10.49 6.54
N ALA A 111 -8.21 9.82 7.20
CA ALA A 111 -7.13 9.10 6.56
C ALA A 111 -6.53 8.01 7.45
N TRP A 112 -5.75 7.13 6.83
CA TRP A 112 -4.72 6.36 7.51
C TRP A 112 -3.49 7.24 7.76
N VAL A 113 -2.66 6.87 8.72
CA VAL A 113 -1.39 7.56 8.99
C VAL A 113 -0.25 6.56 9.01
N ARG A 114 0.81 6.79 8.22
CA ARG A 114 2.06 6.02 8.35
C ARG A 114 2.87 6.61 9.50
N ILE A 115 3.14 5.78 10.50
CA ILE A 115 3.88 6.14 11.71
C ILE A 115 5.27 5.51 11.67
N ASN A 116 6.18 6.07 12.48
CA ASN A 116 7.54 5.59 12.61
C ASN A 116 7.57 4.16 13.16
N ASP A 117 8.67 3.45 12.91
CA ASP A 117 8.80 2.07 13.36
C ASP A 117 8.84 1.98 14.89
N ARG A 118 8.48 0.81 15.43
CA ARG A 118 8.34 0.59 16.87
C ARG A 118 9.61 0.93 17.66
N THR A 119 10.79 0.85 17.07
CA THR A 119 12.07 1.11 17.74
C THR A 119 12.50 2.58 17.69
N ALA A 120 11.89 3.38 16.81
CA ALA A 120 12.18 4.81 16.71
C ALA A 120 11.68 5.58 17.95
N PRO A 121 12.43 6.60 18.42
CA PRO A 121 11.97 7.49 19.49
C PRO A 121 10.62 8.15 19.18
N SER A 122 10.42 8.54 17.91
CA SER A 122 9.22 9.19 17.38
C SER A 122 7.93 8.35 17.48
N TRP A 123 8.04 7.02 17.52
CA TRP A 123 6.86 6.15 17.50
C TRP A 123 5.98 6.34 18.75
N ALA A 124 6.56 6.63 19.91
CA ALA A 124 5.80 6.84 21.15
C ALA A 124 4.92 8.10 21.06
N ASP A 125 5.46 9.17 20.47
CA ASP A 125 4.71 10.40 20.23
C ASP A 125 3.65 10.20 19.15
N ASP A 126 3.95 9.48 18.07
CA ASP A 126 2.99 9.16 17.00
C ASP A 126 1.72 8.50 17.57
N VAL A 127 1.88 7.43 18.36
CA VAL A 127 0.72 6.73 18.93
C VAL A 127 -0.01 7.55 19.99
N ALA A 128 0.69 8.38 20.77
CA ALA A 128 0.07 9.24 21.77
C ALA A 128 -0.78 10.34 21.12
N TYR A 129 -0.30 10.93 20.04
CA TYR A 129 -0.96 12.00 19.29
C TYR A 129 -2.20 11.51 18.53
N LEU A 130 -2.15 10.28 18.02
CA LEU A 130 -3.23 9.68 17.23
C LEU A 130 -4.30 8.99 18.07
N ARG A 131 -4.02 8.67 19.34
CA ARG A 131 -4.96 7.97 20.22
C ARG A 131 -6.27 8.74 20.39
N GLY A 132 -7.39 8.07 20.12
CA GLY A 132 -8.73 8.63 20.30
C GLY A 132 -9.11 9.71 19.29
N LEU A 133 -8.34 9.87 18.21
CA LEU A 133 -8.62 10.84 17.17
C LEU A 133 -9.76 10.35 16.26
N GLU A 134 -10.94 10.97 16.38
CA GLU A 134 -12.07 10.69 15.49
C GLU A 134 -11.72 11.08 14.04
N GLY A 135 -11.88 10.14 13.11
CA GLY A 135 -11.47 10.31 11.70
C GLY A 135 -10.15 9.62 11.35
N LEU A 136 -9.43 9.06 12.32
CA LEU A 136 -8.32 8.14 12.06
C LEU A 136 -8.87 6.79 11.58
N ASN A 137 -8.56 6.40 10.34
CA ASN A 137 -8.99 5.10 9.80
C ASN A 137 -8.15 3.93 10.34
N GLY A 138 -6.91 4.21 10.73
CA GLY A 138 -5.91 3.25 11.17
C GLY A 138 -4.50 3.79 10.98
N VAL A 139 -3.50 2.98 11.31
CA VAL A 139 -2.10 3.32 11.09
C VAL A 139 -1.41 2.32 10.18
N MET A 140 -0.41 2.77 9.43
CA MET A 140 0.59 1.92 8.81
C MET A 140 1.87 2.00 9.65
N LEU A 141 2.32 0.88 10.20
CA LEU A 141 3.50 0.82 11.06
C LEU A 141 4.73 0.49 10.21
N ALA A 142 5.66 1.44 10.09
CA ALA A 142 6.92 1.23 9.38
C ALA A 142 7.75 0.10 10.01
N LYS A 143 8.60 -0.51 9.19
CA LYS A 143 9.60 -1.54 9.52
C LYS A 143 9.13 -2.56 10.55
N THR A 144 7.96 -3.16 10.31
CA THR A 144 7.43 -4.15 11.25
C THR A 144 8.19 -5.47 11.11
N GLU A 145 8.83 -5.91 12.20
CA GLU A 145 9.68 -7.09 12.24
C GLU A 145 9.19 -8.16 13.23
N SER A 146 8.21 -7.83 14.07
CA SER A 146 7.62 -8.78 15.03
C SER A 146 6.11 -8.59 15.22
N ALA A 147 5.45 -9.63 15.73
CA ALA A 147 4.05 -9.55 16.14
C ALA A 147 3.83 -8.56 17.31
N ASP A 148 4.82 -8.44 18.19
CA ASP A 148 4.76 -7.54 19.35
C ASP A 148 4.71 -6.08 18.91
N ASP A 149 5.41 -5.69 17.84
CA ASP A 149 5.34 -4.32 17.29
C ASP A 149 3.90 -3.92 16.97
N VAL A 150 3.13 -4.84 16.37
CA VAL A 150 1.73 -4.63 16.00
C VAL A 150 0.84 -4.59 17.24
N ILE A 151 0.98 -5.57 18.14
CA ILE A 151 0.16 -5.68 19.35
C ILE A 151 0.34 -4.44 20.22
N ASP A 152 1.58 -4.03 20.42
CA ASP A 152 1.96 -2.92 21.26
C ASP A 152 1.46 -1.59 20.65
N THR A 153 1.61 -1.41 19.34
CA THR A 153 1.04 -0.26 18.60
C THR A 153 -0.47 -0.18 18.74
N ALA A 154 -1.19 -1.28 18.48
CA ALA A 154 -2.65 -1.32 18.61
C ALA A 154 -3.10 -1.00 20.04
N GLN A 155 -2.42 -1.54 21.06
CA GLN A 155 -2.73 -1.27 22.47
C GLN A 155 -2.51 0.19 22.84
N ARG A 156 -1.40 0.82 22.43
CA ARG A 156 -1.16 2.25 22.70
C ARG A 156 -2.18 3.16 22.03
N LEU A 157 -2.70 2.77 20.87
CA LEU A 157 -3.76 3.49 20.15
C LEU A 157 -5.17 3.29 20.76
N GLY A 158 -5.31 2.45 21.79
CA GLY A 158 -6.57 2.22 22.49
C GLY A 158 -7.21 0.85 22.25
N GLY A 159 -6.58 -0.02 21.45
CA GLY A 159 -6.96 -1.42 21.26
C GLY A 159 -7.81 -1.70 20.02
N ASP A 160 -8.48 -0.69 19.47
CA ASP A 160 -9.45 -0.84 18.36
C ASP A 160 -8.98 -0.19 17.05
N VAL A 161 -7.88 0.56 17.07
CA VAL A 161 -7.32 1.18 15.86
C VAL A 161 -6.56 0.11 15.05
N PRO A 162 -6.95 -0.15 13.78
CA PRO A 162 -6.30 -1.16 12.96
C PRO A 162 -4.88 -0.75 12.56
N VAL A 163 -3.98 -1.73 12.50
CA VAL A 163 -2.58 -1.55 12.11
C VAL A 163 -2.32 -2.28 10.80
N ILE A 164 -1.75 -1.59 9.82
CA ILE A 164 -1.18 -2.16 8.60
C ILE A 164 0.33 -2.32 8.83
N PRO A 165 0.85 -3.53 9.07
CA PRO A 165 2.28 -3.73 9.23
C PRO A 165 2.96 -3.56 7.87
N LEU A 166 3.86 -2.57 7.77
CA LEU A 166 4.73 -2.41 6.61
C LEU A 166 5.95 -3.32 6.79
N VAL A 167 5.99 -4.39 6.01
CA VAL A 167 7.05 -5.39 6.04
C VAL A 167 8.06 -5.06 4.96
N GLU A 168 9.30 -4.77 5.36
CA GLU A 168 10.32 -4.18 4.48
C GLU A 168 11.76 -4.56 4.84
N SER A 169 11.93 -5.69 5.52
CA SER A 169 13.25 -6.28 5.80
C SER A 169 13.20 -7.80 5.66
N ALA A 170 14.37 -8.45 5.58
CA ALA A 170 14.49 -9.90 5.59
C ALA A 170 13.81 -10.52 6.82
N LEU A 171 14.05 -9.93 8.00
CA LEU A 171 13.45 -10.40 9.24
C LEU A 171 11.93 -10.31 9.19
N GLY A 172 11.37 -9.17 8.77
CA GLY A 172 9.92 -9.01 8.66
C GLY A 172 9.28 -9.99 7.66
N ILE A 173 9.96 -10.31 6.55
CA ILE A 173 9.45 -11.31 5.58
C ILE A 173 9.39 -12.71 6.19
N GLU A 174 10.39 -13.11 6.96
CA GLU A 174 10.39 -14.41 7.64
C GLU A 174 9.34 -14.45 8.77
N GLU A 175 9.20 -13.36 9.53
CA GLU A 175 8.22 -13.22 10.62
C GLU A 175 6.79 -12.90 10.16
N ALA A 176 6.56 -12.74 8.86
CA ALA A 176 5.29 -12.28 8.29
C ALA A 176 4.06 -13.06 8.78
N VAL A 177 4.18 -14.37 9.04
CA VAL A 177 3.07 -15.19 9.58
C VAL A 177 2.71 -14.79 11.01
N HIS A 178 3.70 -14.54 11.87
CA HIS A 178 3.43 -14.10 13.25
C HIS A 178 2.86 -12.68 13.25
N ILE A 179 3.44 -11.79 12.43
CA ILE A 179 2.95 -10.42 12.22
C ILE A 179 1.48 -10.45 11.75
N ALA A 180 1.14 -11.29 10.77
CA ALA A 180 -0.23 -11.40 10.25
C ALA A 180 -1.25 -11.92 11.28
N LYS A 181 -0.81 -12.71 12.26
CA LYS A 181 -1.66 -13.26 13.33
C LYS A 181 -1.76 -12.33 14.55
N ALA A 182 -0.98 -11.26 14.57
CA ALA A 182 -0.93 -10.33 15.68
C ALA A 182 -2.29 -9.66 15.89
N ARG A 183 -2.73 -9.55 17.15
CA ARG A 183 -3.96 -8.82 17.46
C ARG A 183 -3.78 -7.35 17.08
N GLY A 184 -4.69 -6.83 16.25
CA GLY A 184 -4.62 -5.46 15.71
C GLY A 184 -4.08 -5.40 14.28
N ALA A 185 -3.44 -6.47 13.78
CA ALA A 185 -3.08 -6.57 12.37
C ALA A 185 -4.34 -6.54 11.51
N PHE A 186 -4.37 -5.63 10.55
CA PHE A 186 -5.49 -5.43 9.64
C PHE A 186 -5.18 -5.95 8.24
N ARG A 187 -4.02 -5.61 7.70
CA ARG A 187 -3.58 -5.97 6.34
C ARG A 187 -2.07 -5.79 6.26
N LEU A 188 -1.34 -6.69 5.60
CA LEU A 188 0.10 -6.50 5.39
C LEU A 188 0.38 -5.55 4.23
N ALA A 189 1.48 -4.80 4.30
CA ALA A 189 2.02 -4.03 3.18
C ALA A 189 3.50 -4.38 2.93
N PHE A 190 3.95 -4.26 1.68
CA PHE A 190 5.33 -4.56 1.28
C PHE A 190 6.10 -3.27 0.99
N GLY A 191 7.12 -2.97 1.80
CA GLY A 191 8.09 -1.92 1.51
C GLY A 191 9.21 -2.46 0.63
N SER A 192 8.97 -2.52 -0.68
CA SER A 192 9.92 -3.11 -1.63
C SER A 192 11.25 -2.37 -1.74
N GLY A 193 11.25 -1.06 -1.47
CA GLY A 193 12.45 -0.21 -1.50
C GLY A 193 13.43 -0.61 -0.41
N ASP A 194 12.99 -0.60 0.84
CA ASP A 194 13.86 -0.92 1.98
C ASP A 194 14.15 -2.40 2.12
N TYR A 195 13.23 -3.28 1.69
CA TYR A 195 13.56 -4.70 1.58
C TYR A 195 14.77 -4.92 0.66
N ARG A 196 14.80 -4.24 -0.49
CA ARG A 196 15.94 -4.34 -1.42
C ARG A 196 17.21 -3.72 -0.86
N ARG A 197 17.10 -2.65 -0.07
CA ARG A 197 18.24 -2.04 0.64
C ARG A 197 18.81 -3.01 1.67
N ASP A 198 17.94 -3.70 2.41
CA ASP A 198 18.29 -4.65 3.45
C ASP A 198 18.94 -5.93 2.88
N THR A 199 18.38 -6.49 1.81
CA THR A 199 18.83 -7.79 1.27
C THR A 199 19.77 -7.70 0.08
N GLY A 200 19.94 -6.52 -0.53
CA GLY A 200 20.67 -6.35 -1.79
C GLY A 200 19.94 -6.88 -3.03
N ALA A 201 18.63 -7.16 -2.95
CA ALA A 201 17.86 -7.70 -4.07
C ALA A 201 17.65 -6.67 -5.20
N ALA A 202 17.64 -7.15 -6.44
CA ALA A 202 17.33 -6.34 -7.62
C ALA A 202 15.84 -5.97 -7.69
N ASN A 203 15.49 -4.98 -8.51
CA ASN A 203 14.08 -4.60 -8.76
C ASN A 203 13.37 -5.48 -9.80
N GLU A 204 13.62 -6.78 -9.78
CA GLU A 204 13.19 -7.67 -10.85
C GLU A 204 12.00 -8.52 -10.39
N PRO A 205 11.05 -8.86 -11.28
CA PRO A 205 9.86 -9.65 -10.92
C PRO A 205 10.21 -10.94 -10.18
N MET A 206 11.23 -11.66 -10.66
CA MET A 206 11.68 -12.91 -10.03
C MET A 206 12.28 -12.68 -8.64
N ALA A 207 13.08 -11.63 -8.45
CA ALA A 207 13.69 -11.31 -7.15
C ALA A 207 12.63 -10.92 -6.10
N MET A 208 11.55 -10.26 -6.55
CA MET A 208 10.45 -9.82 -5.69
C MET A 208 9.36 -10.89 -5.51
N ALA A 209 9.42 -12.03 -6.22
CA ALA A 209 8.40 -13.07 -6.16
C ALA A 209 8.31 -13.71 -4.76
N TYR A 210 9.46 -14.04 -4.15
CA TYR A 210 9.49 -14.62 -2.81
C TYR A 210 8.84 -13.72 -1.74
N PRO A 211 9.29 -12.46 -1.51
CA PRO A 211 8.70 -11.63 -0.45
C PRO A 211 7.20 -11.39 -0.67
N ARG A 212 6.75 -11.15 -1.92
CA ARG A 212 5.33 -10.97 -2.23
C ARG A 212 4.51 -12.22 -1.92
N THR A 213 4.91 -13.38 -2.43
CA THR A 213 4.17 -14.64 -2.19
C THR A 213 4.19 -15.04 -0.72
N ARG A 214 5.29 -14.78 -0.01
CA ARG A 214 5.41 -14.98 1.44
C ARG A 214 4.37 -14.15 2.20
N LEU A 215 4.20 -12.87 1.85
CA LEU A 215 3.19 -11.98 2.44
C LEU A 215 1.76 -12.39 2.09
N VAL A 216 1.51 -12.89 0.87
CA VAL A 216 0.20 -13.40 0.47
C VAL A 216 -0.20 -14.62 1.30
N VAL A 217 0.70 -15.59 1.44
CA VAL A 217 0.48 -16.78 2.27
C VAL A 217 0.28 -16.39 3.74
N ALA A 218 1.13 -15.49 4.26
CA ALA A 218 1.01 -14.99 5.64
C ALA A 218 -0.35 -14.31 5.89
N SER A 219 -0.79 -13.46 4.97
CA SER A 219 -2.11 -12.80 5.06
C SER A 219 -3.24 -13.81 5.14
N ARG A 220 -3.20 -14.88 4.32
CA ARG A 220 -4.21 -15.94 4.37
C ARG A 220 -4.18 -16.74 5.68
N ILE A 221 -3.00 -17.03 6.22
CA ILE A 221 -2.85 -17.73 7.51
C ILE A 221 -3.38 -16.84 8.67
N GLY A 222 -3.12 -15.54 8.61
CA GLY A 222 -3.63 -14.55 9.58
C GLY A 222 -5.12 -14.24 9.44
N GLY A 223 -5.79 -14.74 8.38
CA GLY A 223 -7.18 -14.38 8.09
C GLY A 223 -7.35 -12.93 7.61
N LEU A 224 -6.28 -12.30 7.15
CA LEU A 224 -6.27 -10.92 6.68
C LEU A 224 -6.67 -10.80 5.20
N PRO A 225 -7.11 -9.61 4.74
CA PRO A 225 -7.15 -9.28 3.33
C PRO A 225 -5.78 -9.47 2.67
N GLY A 226 -5.77 -9.66 1.34
CA GLY A 226 -4.50 -9.82 0.62
C GLY A 226 -3.60 -8.59 0.79
N PRO A 227 -2.27 -8.75 0.76
CA PRO A 227 -1.34 -7.67 1.06
C PRO A 227 -1.37 -6.53 0.02
N VAL A 228 -0.88 -5.37 0.44
CA VAL A 228 -0.64 -4.18 -0.38
C VAL A 228 0.80 -4.19 -0.88
N ASP A 229 1.02 -4.10 -2.19
CA ASP A 229 2.35 -4.06 -2.81
C ASP A 229 2.99 -2.66 -2.70
N GLY A 230 4.32 -2.62 -2.76
CA GLY A 230 5.09 -1.38 -2.70
C GLY A 230 4.87 -0.46 -3.91
N PRO A 231 5.31 0.80 -3.86
CA PRO A 231 5.04 1.76 -4.93
C PRO A 231 5.87 1.48 -6.19
N THR A 232 5.33 1.86 -7.35
CA THR A 232 6.14 2.04 -8.55
C THR A 232 6.71 3.46 -8.54
N VAL A 233 8.03 3.57 -8.57
CA VAL A 233 8.73 4.87 -8.61
C VAL A 233 8.73 5.44 -10.02
N GLY A 234 8.44 6.74 -10.13
CA GLY A 234 8.36 7.46 -11.40
C GLY A 234 6.94 7.57 -11.96
N SER A 235 6.83 8.21 -13.13
CA SER A 235 5.56 8.59 -13.75
C SER A 235 5.12 7.69 -14.92
N SER A 236 5.85 6.62 -15.23
CA SER A 236 5.51 5.75 -16.35
C SER A 236 4.28 4.88 -16.05
N HIS A 237 3.15 5.20 -16.67
CA HIS A 237 1.93 4.39 -16.56
C HIS A 237 2.09 2.99 -17.17
N ALA A 238 2.95 2.83 -18.18
CA ALA A 238 3.21 1.50 -18.77
C ALA A 238 3.93 0.59 -17.76
N LEU A 239 4.99 1.10 -17.12
CA LEU A 239 5.72 0.38 -16.08
C LEU A 239 4.84 0.09 -14.86
N LEU A 240 3.98 1.05 -14.47
CA LEU A 240 3.03 0.86 -13.38
C LEU A 240 2.04 -0.28 -13.67
N ARG A 241 1.51 -0.39 -14.89
CA ARG A 241 0.62 -1.50 -15.28
C ARG A 241 1.33 -2.85 -15.28
N GLU A 242 2.55 -2.90 -15.82
CA GLU A 242 3.37 -4.11 -15.82
C GLU A 242 3.61 -4.61 -14.39
N GLN A 243 4.16 -3.76 -13.51
CA GLN A 243 4.44 -4.14 -12.13
C GLN A 243 3.18 -4.42 -11.30
N SER A 244 2.07 -3.74 -11.60
CA SER A 244 0.77 -4.05 -10.97
C SER A 244 0.26 -5.42 -11.40
N THR A 245 0.43 -5.79 -12.67
CA THR A 245 0.06 -7.11 -13.20
C THR A 245 0.88 -8.20 -12.52
N ASP A 246 2.20 -8.01 -12.36
CA ASP A 246 3.06 -8.94 -11.63
C ASP A 246 2.60 -9.13 -10.17
N ALA A 247 2.26 -8.04 -9.48
CA ALA A 247 1.78 -8.09 -8.11
C ALA A 247 0.44 -8.86 -8.00
N VAL A 248 -0.50 -8.59 -8.91
CA VAL A 248 -1.79 -9.30 -8.98
C VAL A 248 -1.59 -10.79 -9.25
N ASN A 249 -0.69 -11.15 -10.18
CA ASN A 249 -0.37 -12.54 -10.51
C ASN A 249 0.20 -13.31 -9.31
N LEU A 250 0.91 -12.63 -8.41
CA LEU A 250 1.46 -13.22 -7.18
C LEU A 250 0.44 -13.23 -6.02
N GLY A 251 -0.75 -12.66 -6.21
CA GLY A 251 -1.84 -12.67 -5.23
C GLY A 251 -1.93 -11.43 -4.33
N MET A 252 -1.15 -10.38 -4.62
CA MET A 252 -1.31 -9.07 -3.97
C MET A 252 -2.67 -8.48 -4.36
N THR A 253 -3.27 -7.65 -3.50
CA THR A 253 -4.64 -7.14 -3.73
C THR A 253 -4.77 -5.63 -3.57
N GLY A 254 -3.67 -4.94 -3.32
CA GLY A 254 -3.57 -3.49 -3.44
C GLY A 254 -2.14 -3.08 -3.74
N LYS A 255 -1.92 -1.80 -3.97
CA LYS A 255 -0.61 -1.20 -4.23
C LYS A 255 -0.56 0.23 -3.73
N LEU A 256 0.58 0.61 -3.17
CA LEU A 256 0.90 1.99 -2.83
C LEU A 256 1.04 2.83 -4.11
N CYS A 257 0.50 4.05 -4.10
CA CYS A 257 0.80 5.07 -5.11
C CYS A 257 1.37 6.32 -4.47
N LEU A 258 2.29 6.97 -5.20
CA LEU A 258 3.00 8.18 -4.79
C LEU A 258 2.46 9.43 -5.50
N ASP A 259 1.62 9.25 -6.51
CA ASP A 259 0.99 10.32 -7.26
C ASP A 259 -0.51 10.04 -7.51
N PHE A 260 -1.28 11.11 -7.66
CA PHE A 260 -2.73 11.05 -7.88
C PHE A 260 -3.12 10.28 -9.14
N GLU A 261 -2.36 10.43 -10.24
CA GLU A 261 -2.69 9.78 -11.53
C GLU A 261 -2.50 8.26 -11.47
N GLN A 262 -1.54 7.80 -10.68
CA GLN A 262 -1.28 6.36 -10.49
C GLN A 262 -2.47 5.63 -9.88
N SER A 263 -3.29 6.30 -9.04
CA SER A 263 -4.44 5.68 -8.38
C SER A 263 -5.44 5.06 -9.35
N SER A 264 -5.69 5.72 -10.49
CA SER A 264 -6.65 5.24 -11.48
C SER A 264 -6.11 4.01 -12.23
N VAL A 265 -4.83 4.03 -12.56
CA VAL A 265 -4.15 2.91 -13.23
C VAL A 265 -4.10 1.69 -12.31
N ILE A 266 -3.80 1.87 -11.02
CA ILE A 266 -3.80 0.78 -10.04
C ILE A 266 -5.21 0.22 -9.83
N ASN A 267 -6.21 1.09 -9.67
CA ASN A 267 -7.59 0.66 -9.51
C ASN A 267 -8.08 -0.20 -10.70
N GLU A 268 -7.65 0.14 -11.91
CA GLU A 268 -7.90 -0.64 -13.12
C GLU A 268 -7.14 -1.98 -13.08
N SER A 269 -5.83 -1.97 -12.84
CA SER A 269 -4.99 -3.18 -12.85
C SER A 269 -5.31 -4.20 -11.77
N PHE A 270 -5.83 -3.76 -10.61
CA PHE A 270 -6.19 -4.64 -9.48
C PHE A 270 -7.67 -5.05 -9.47
N ALA A 271 -8.44 -4.67 -10.49
CA ALA A 271 -9.82 -5.08 -10.66
C ALA A 271 -9.95 -6.25 -11.64
N PRO A 272 -11.02 -7.07 -11.55
CA PRO A 272 -11.36 -8.00 -12.62
C PRO A 272 -11.55 -7.25 -13.95
N THR A 273 -11.12 -7.85 -15.05
CA THR A 273 -11.35 -7.29 -16.39
C THR A 273 -12.82 -7.47 -16.81
N SER A 274 -13.32 -6.65 -17.73
CA SER A 274 -14.68 -6.87 -18.29
C SER A 274 -14.85 -8.27 -18.90
N SER A 275 -13.77 -8.86 -19.45
CA SER A 275 -13.79 -10.25 -19.92
C SER A 275 -13.84 -11.29 -18.78
N ASP A 276 -13.22 -11.03 -17.63
CA ASP A 276 -13.41 -11.87 -16.44
C ASP A 276 -14.86 -11.81 -15.96
N VAL A 277 -15.48 -10.62 -15.99
CA VAL A 277 -16.88 -10.42 -15.59
C VAL A 277 -17.82 -11.14 -16.55
N ALA A 278 -17.64 -10.99 -17.86
CA ALA A 278 -18.42 -11.70 -18.88
C ALA A 278 -18.31 -13.22 -18.69
N TRP A 279 -17.09 -13.74 -18.50
CA TRP A 279 -16.86 -15.16 -18.20
C TRP A 279 -17.62 -15.62 -16.95
N ALA A 280 -17.63 -14.82 -15.88
CA ALA A 280 -18.33 -15.18 -14.66
C ALA A 280 -19.85 -15.22 -14.86
N VAL A 281 -20.41 -14.27 -15.63
CA VAL A 281 -21.83 -14.23 -16.00
C VAL A 281 -22.20 -15.48 -16.80
N ASP A 282 -21.44 -15.80 -17.85
CA ASP A 282 -21.68 -16.98 -18.69
C ASP A 282 -21.59 -18.27 -17.86
N PHE A 283 -20.59 -18.38 -16.98
CA PHE A 283 -20.44 -19.53 -16.09
C PHE A 283 -21.65 -19.72 -15.18
N PHE A 284 -22.20 -18.64 -14.59
CA PHE A 284 -23.41 -18.76 -13.76
C PHE A 284 -24.62 -19.18 -14.58
N ALA A 285 -24.82 -18.62 -15.77
CA ALA A 285 -25.94 -19.00 -16.65
C ALA A 285 -25.86 -20.49 -17.05
N GLU A 286 -24.68 -20.98 -17.42
CA GLU A 286 -24.45 -22.40 -17.71
C GLU A 286 -24.68 -23.29 -16.48
N PHE A 287 -24.19 -22.87 -15.31
CA PHE A 287 -24.32 -23.63 -14.06
C PHE A 287 -25.78 -23.72 -13.61
N GLU A 288 -26.56 -22.64 -13.74
CA GLU A 288 -28.01 -22.62 -13.48
C GLU A 288 -28.79 -23.48 -14.47
N ALA A 289 -28.49 -23.37 -15.78
CA ALA A 289 -29.12 -24.20 -16.80
C ALA A 289 -28.86 -25.71 -16.59
N ALA A 290 -27.72 -26.06 -15.99
CA ALA A 290 -27.36 -27.42 -15.60
C ALA A 290 -27.96 -27.86 -14.25
N GLY A 291 -28.85 -27.06 -13.64
CA GLY A 291 -29.54 -27.38 -12.39
C GLY A 291 -28.76 -27.05 -11.12
N SER A 292 -27.69 -26.25 -11.22
CA SER A 292 -26.84 -25.81 -10.09
C SER A 292 -26.22 -26.97 -9.29
N VAL A 293 -25.97 -28.10 -9.95
CA VAL A 293 -25.34 -29.28 -9.35
C VAL A 293 -23.86 -29.32 -9.74
N ILE A 294 -23.02 -29.67 -8.77
CA ILE A 294 -21.58 -29.91 -9.00
C ILE A 294 -21.44 -31.20 -9.80
N ARG A 295 -20.90 -31.12 -11.02
CA ARG A 295 -20.77 -32.25 -11.94
C ARG A 295 -19.44 -32.96 -11.77
N ASP A 296 -18.37 -32.18 -11.56
CA ASP A 296 -17.02 -32.69 -11.37
C ASP A 296 -16.21 -31.85 -10.35
N GLY A 297 -14.96 -32.28 -10.11
CA GLY A 297 -14.06 -31.62 -9.16
C GLY A 297 -13.63 -30.20 -9.56
N SER A 298 -13.83 -29.78 -10.82
CA SER A 298 -13.48 -28.46 -11.33
C SER A 298 -14.57 -27.40 -11.11
N ASP A 299 -15.83 -27.83 -10.96
CA ASP A 299 -16.96 -26.91 -10.78
C ASP A 299 -16.85 -26.11 -9.47
N LYS A 300 -16.41 -26.72 -8.37
CA LYS A 300 -16.25 -26.03 -7.07
C LYS A 300 -15.24 -24.86 -7.15
N PRO A 301 -13.99 -25.05 -7.62
CA PRO A 301 -13.05 -23.95 -7.81
C PRO A 301 -13.55 -22.88 -8.79
N ARG A 302 -14.18 -23.28 -9.91
CA ARG A 302 -14.71 -22.34 -10.91
C ARG A 302 -15.84 -21.48 -10.35
N LEU A 303 -16.75 -22.09 -9.60
CA LEU A 303 -17.83 -21.38 -8.90
C LEU A 303 -17.28 -20.39 -7.88
N ALA A 304 -16.31 -20.80 -7.05
CA ALA A 304 -15.66 -19.90 -6.11
C ALA A 304 -14.98 -18.71 -6.83
N ARG A 305 -14.28 -18.96 -7.95
CA ARG A 305 -13.68 -17.90 -8.78
C ARG A 305 -14.74 -16.95 -9.35
N ALA A 306 -15.82 -17.48 -9.93
CA ALA A 306 -16.91 -16.67 -10.49
C ALA A 306 -17.59 -15.80 -9.43
N GLN A 307 -17.82 -16.35 -8.23
CA GLN A 307 -18.36 -15.60 -7.08
C GLN A 307 -17.44 -14.45 -6.66
N VAL A 308 -16.12 -14.68 -6.60
CA VAL A 308 -15.13 -13.63 -6.28
C VAL A 308 -15.12 -12.54 -7.35
N ILE A 309 -15.14 -12.91 -8.64
CA ILE A 309 -15.18 -11.95 -9.75
C ILE A 309 -16.45 -11.10 -9.68
N ARG A 310 -17.62 -11.72 -9.56
CA ARG A 310 -18.91 -11.01 -9.48
C ARG A 310 -18.95 -10.05 -8.30
N SER A 311 -18.56 -10.53 -7.10
CA SER A 311 -18.52 -9.69 -5.90
C SER A 311 -17.59 -8.48 -6.05
N ARG A 312 -16.43 -8.66 -6.68
CA ARG A 312 -15.50 -7.55 -6.96
C ARG A 312 -16.02 -6.61 -8.05
N ALA A 313 -16.66 -7.14 -9.09
CA ALA A 313 -17.25 -6.34 -10.15
C ALA A 313 -18.37 -5.44 -9.62
N GLU A 314 -19.26 -5.97 -8.78
CA GLU A 314 -20.29 -5.20 -8.07
C GLU A 314 -19.66 -4.13 -7.17
N LEU A 315 -18.63 -4.50 -6.39
CA LEU A 315 -17.94 -3.59 -5.49
C LEU A 315 -17.25 -2.43 -6.23
N PHE A 316 -16.70 -2.69 -7.42
CA PHE A 316 -15.95 -1.71 -8.20
C PHE A 316 -16.76 -1.03 -9.31
N GLY A 317 -18.04 -1.41 -9.48
CA GLY A 317 -18.92 -0.88 -10.52
C GLY A 317 -18.46 -1.23 -11.94
N ILE A 318 -18.10 -2.50 -12.17
CA ILE A 318 -17.61 -3.00 -13.46
C ILE A 318 -18.69 -3.83 -14.13
N ASP A 319 -19.14 -3.37 -15.30
CA ASP A 319 -20.11 -4.06 -16.12
C ASP A 319 -19.44 -5.07 -17.07
N PRO A 320 -20.13 -6.16 -17.45
CA PRO A 320 -19.67 -7.04 -18.53
C PRO A 320 -19.69 -6.28 -19.86
N SER A 321 -18.67 -6.50 -20.69
CA SER A 321 -18.56 -5.95 -22.04
C SER A 321 -19.41 -6.70 -23.06
#